data_AF-A0A8T5F7W0-F1
#
_entry.id   AF-A0A8T5F7W0-F1
#
_cell.length_a   1.000
_cell.length_b   1.000
_cell.length_c   1.000
_cell.angle_alpha   90.00
_cell.angle_beta   90.00
_cell.angle_gamma   90.00
#
_symmetry.space_group_name_H-M   'P 1'
#
loop_
_entity.id
_entity.type
_entity.pdbx_description
1 polymer ?
#
loop_
_entity_poly.entity_id
_entity_poly.type
_entity_poly.pdbx_seq_one_letter_code
_entity_poly.pdbx_strand_id
1 'polypeptide(L)'
;MRKSKLELENQLFDFLSRNQTTTMLGMMRQLNCKKENLQGIIKQYEKTDTNPLGLIKINKKNIPYEYSLETTSYDELHNQIESYLKGTMGLVQHLMKELKKPLFKDVKETKLEQGGNSLSFKIQSEKTRGILTNISMQLSNIHQISFLLTYYKTLNQIPKGKFKQADNDQELCVKTYSDIIIKLRKFVGRRESHQKALESKLFTHQMTLRRLDLHR
;
A
#
# COMPACT_ATOMS: atom_id res chain seq x y z
N MET A 1 -6.93 -9.86 24.15
CA MET A 1 -7.57 -9.69 22.82
C MET A 1 -6.58 -10.08 21.73
N ARG A 2 -7.03 -10.80 20.69
CA ARG A 2 -6.19 -11.13 19.52
C ARG A 2 -6.15 -9.89 18.62
N LYS A 3 -5.00 -9.22 18.53
CA LYS A 3 -4.80 -8.04 17.67
C LYS A 3 -5.12 -8.36 16.21
N SER A 4 -5.72 -7.43 15.49
CA SER A 4 -5.88 -7.59 14.04
C SER A 4 -4.53 -7.54 13.34
N LYS A 5 -4.43 -8.08 12.11
CA LYS A 5 -3.17 -8.02 11.34
C LYS A 5 -2.72 -6.57 11.12
N LEU A 6 -3.65 -5.69 10.73
CA LEU A 6 -3.39 -4.28 10.48
C LEU A 6 -2.93 -3.55 11.75
N GLU A 7 -3.54 -3.85 12.89
CA GLU A 7 -3.16 -3.25 14.18
C GLU A 7 -1.75 -3.68 14.59
N LEU A 8 -1.42 -4.97 14.47
CA LEU A 8 -0.09 -5.48 14.79
C LEU A 8 0.98 -4.90 13.86
N GLU A 9 0.63 -4.74 12.60
CA GLU A 9 1.49 -4.17 11.57
C GLU A 9 1.80 -2.69 11.85
N ASN A 10 0.80 -1.90 12.21
CA ASN A 10 1.00 -0.50 12.61
C ASN A 10 1.89 -0.38 13.86
N GLN A 11 1.66 -1.21 14.88
CA GLN A 11 2.47 -1.21 16.09
C GLN A 11 3.92 -1.67 15.83
N LEU A 12 4.13 -2.61 14.89
CA LEU A 12 5.47 -3.01 14.48
C LEU A 12 6.24 -1.84 13.86
N PHE A 13 5.62 -1.08 12.95
CA PHE A 13 6.27 0.06 12.32
C PHE A 13 6.53 1.20 13.31
N ASP A 14 5.60 1.50 14.22
CA ASP A 14 5.82 2.47 15.29
C ASP A 14 6.93 2.03 16.26
N PHE A 15 7.02 0.74 16.56
CA PHE A 15 8.11 0.23 17.38
C PHE A 15 9.46 0.36 16.66
N LEU A 16 9.54 -0.06 15.40
CA LEU A 16 10.79 0.00 14.64
C LEU A 16 11.21 1.44 14.27
N SER A 17 10.28 2.41 14.23
CA SER A 17 10.65 3.82 14.01
C SER A 17 11.32 4.45 15.23
N ARG A 18 10.97 3.98 16.43
CA ARG A 18 11.54 4.47 17.71
C ARG A 18 12.83 3.77 18.13
N ASN A 19 13.16 2.63 17.51
CA ASN A 19 14.31 1.81 17.87
C ASN A 19 15.24 1.65 16.66
N GLN A 20 16.51 2.02 16.80
CA GLN A 20 17.48 1.90 15.70
C GLN A 20 17.64 0.45 15.21
N THR A 21 17.70 -0.52 16.12
CA THR A 21 17.72 -1.96 15.83
C THR A 21 17.00 -2.75 16.94
N THR A 22 16.50 -3.94 16.62
CA THR A 22 15.84 -4.84 17.58
C THR A 22 15.99 -6.30 17.17
N THR A 23 15.58 -7.24 18.01
CA THR A 23 15.55 -8.69 17.71
C THR A 23 14.11 -9.18 17.61
N MET A 24 13.89 -10.36 17.01
CA MET A 24 12.56 -10.99 16.99
C MET A 24 11.99 -11.15 18.41
N LEU A 25 12.81 -11.53 19.38
CA LEU A 25 12.40 -11.66 20.77
C LEU A 25 12.01 -10.30 21.39
N GLY A 26 12.76 -9.24 21.09
CA GLY A 26 12.47 -7.87 21.51
C GLY A 26 11.11 -7.39 20.99
N MET A 27 10.86 -7.59 19.70
CA MET A 27 9.57 -7.26 19.08
C MET A 27 8.41 -8.07 19.69
N MET A 28 8.58 -9.38 19.89
CA MET A 28 7.54 -10.23 20.49
C MET A 28 7.16 -9.78 21.90
N ARG A 29 8.15 -9.42 22.73
CA ARG A 29 7.92 -8.94 24.09
C ARG A 29 7.17 -7.62 24.10
N GLN A 30 7.60 -6.65 23.30
CA GLN A 30 6.98 -5.32 23.28
C GLN A 30 5.57 -5.34 22.67
N LEU A 31 5.39 -6.11 21.60
CA LEU A 31 4.12 -6.16 20.87
C LEU A 31 3.15 -7.18 21.45
N ASN A 32 3.55 -7.95 22.47
CA ASN A 32 2.78 -9.02 23.09
C ASN A 32 2.11 -9.94 22.04
N CYS A 33 2.93 -10.51 21.16
CA CYS A 33 2.46 -11.32 20.05
C CYS A 33 3.36 -12.53 19.78
N LYS A 34 2.81 -13.53 19.07
CA LYS A 34 3.58 -14.71 18.65
C LYS A 34 4.48 -14.42 17.45
N LYS A 35 5.57 -15.18 17.33
CA LYS A 35 6.57 -15.08 16.26
C LYS A 35 5.94 -15.20 14.88
N GLU A 36 5.00 -16.13 14.70
CA GLU A 36 4.39 -16.43 13.39
C GLU A 36 3.61 -15.23 12.85
N ASN A 37 2.95 -14.47 13.74
CA ASN A 37 2.23 -13.27 13.37
C ASN A 37 3.18 -12.19 12.83
N LEU A 38 4.34 -12.00 13.49
CA LEU A 38 5.35 -11.03 13.06
C LEU A 38 6.07 -11.47 11.80
N GLN A 39 6.43 -12.75 11.66
CA GLN A 39 7.10 -13.26 10.46
C GLN A 39 6.25 -13.07 9.21
N GLY A 40 4.93 -13.28 9.31
CA GLY A 40 4.01 -13.06 8.20
C GLY A 40 3.95 -11.60 7.75
N ILE A 41 4.09 -10.64 8.68
CA ILE A 41 4.15 -9.21 8.38
C ILE A 41 5.55 -8.85 7.84
N ILE A 42 6.61 -9.20 8.56
CA ILE A 42 7.99 -8.85 8.21
C ILE A 42 8.36 -9.35 6.82
N LYS A 43 7.99 -10.57 6.45
CA LYS A 43 8.27 -11.12 5.11
C LYS A 43 7.68 -10.27 3.97
N GLN A 44 6.58 -9.55 4.22
CA GLN A 44 5.97 -8.66 3.21
C GLN A 44 6.74 -7.36 3.03
N TYR A 45 7.51 -6.94 4.04
CA TYR A 45 8.25 -5.69 4.05
C TYR A 45 9.77 -5.88 4.14
N GLU A 46 10.26 -7.12 4.13
CA GLU A 46 11.69 -7.41 4.12
C GLU A 46 12.30 -6.82 2.83
N LYS A 47 13.33 -6.00 2.99
CA LYS A 47 14.13 -5.49 1.88
C LYS A 47 15.06 -6.61 1.40
N THR A 48 14.88 -7.00 0.15
CA THR A 48 15.67 -8.05 -0.53
C THR A 48 16.00 -7.61 -1.95
N ASP A 49 16.86 -8.34 -2.66
CA ASP A 49 17.15 -8.08 -4.07
C ASP A 49 15.89 -8.14 -4.95
N THR A 50 14.91 -8.97 -4.55
CA THR A 50 13.61 -9.11 -5.22
C THR A 50 12.54 -8.15 -4.71
N ASN A 51 12.79 -7.46 -3.59
CA ASN A 51 11.92 -6.44 -3.01
C ASN A 51 12.77 -5.22 -2.56
N PRO A 52 13.32 -4.46 -3.51
CA PRO A 52 14.22 -3.35 -3.21
C PRO A 52 13.50 -2.18 -2.50
N LEU A 53 12.17 -2.15 -2.53
CA LEU A 53 11.34 -1.16 -1.84
C LEU A 53 10.89 -1.62 -0.44
N GLY A 54 11.38 -2.77 0.02
CA GLY A 54 11.14 -3.24 1.39
C GLY A 54 11.54 -2.19 2.43
N LEU A 55 10.85 -2.23 3.57
CA LEU A 55 10.98 -1.27 4.67
C LEU A 55 11.81 -1.81 5.82
N ILE A 56 11.94 -3.13 5.93
CA ILE A 56 12.58 -3.80 7.05
C ILE A 56 13.86 -4.45 6.55
N LYS A 57 14.99 -4.01 7.08
CA LYS A 57 16.28 -4.66 6.86
C LYS A 57 16.47 -5.74 7.92
N ILE A 58 16.96 -6.90 7.51
CA ILE A 58 17.34 -7.98 8.43
C ILE A 58 18.84 -8.21 8.32
N ASN A 59 19.58 -7.90 9.39
CA ASN A 59 20.99 -8.22 9.48
C ASN A 59 21.16 -9.69 9.90
N LYS A 60 21.35 -10.56 8.91
CA LYS A 60 21.55 -12.00 9.11
C LYS A 60 22.97 -12.39 9.54
N LYS A 61 23.90 -11.42 9.65
CA LYS A 61 25.27 -11.66 10.12
C LYS A 61 25.38 -11.75 11.64
N ASN A 62 24.43 -11.15 12.37
CA ASN A 62 24.39 -11.15 13.83
C ASN A 62 23.42 -12.22 14.34
N ILE A 63 23.77 -12.98 15.37
CA ILE A 63 22.84 -13.90 16.06
C ILE A 63 22.65 -13.39 17.49
N PRO A 64 21.41 -13.08 17.93
CA PRO A 64 20.16 -13.14 17.17
C PRO A 64 20.11 -12.11 16.02
N TYR A 65 19.37 -12.44 14.94
CA TYR A 65 19.18 -11.52 13.82
C TYR A 65 18.61 -10.18 14.29
N GLU A 66 19.13 -9.11 13.71
CA GLU A 66 18.68 -7.75 13.99
C GLU A 66 17.76 -7.25 12.89
N TYR A 67 16.75 -6.49 13.30
CA TYR A 67 15.70 -5.92 12.46
C TYR A 67 15.72 -4.41 12.66
N SER A 68 15.61 -3.66 11.57
CA SER A 68 15.51 -2.20 11.61
C SER A 68 14.69 -1.70 10.44
N LEU A 69 14.21 -0.45 10.53
CA LEU A 69 13.73 0.25 9.35
C LEU A 69 14.91 0.71 8.50
N GLU A 70 14.77 0.56 7.19
CA GLU A 70 15.70 1.15 6.23
C GLU A 70 14.93 2.03 5.26
N THR A 71 15.31 3.31 5.21
CA THR A 71 14.77 4.23 4.22
C THR A 71 15.37 3.92 2.85
N THR A 72 14.55 3.69 1.84
CA THR A 72 15.02 3.66 0.45
C THR A 72 15.51 5.06 0.08
N SER A 73 16.71 5.23 -0.48
CA SER A 73 17.13 6.56 -0.95
C SER A 73 16.29 7.00 -2.16
N TYR A 74 16.30 8.29 -2.50
CA TYR A 74 15.67 8.74 -3.75
C TYR A 74 16.24 8.01 -4.97
N ASP A 75 17.57 7.81 -5.02
CA ASP A 75 18.22 7.17 -6.15
C ASP A 75 17.84 5.69 -6.30
N GLU A 76 17.76 4.96 -5.19
CA GLU A 76 17.25 3.59 -5.19
C GLU A 76 15.79 3.54 -5.65
N LEU A 77 14.95 4.47 -5.17
CA LEU A 77 13.54 4.52 -5.56
C LEU A 77 13.40 4.81 -7.05
N HIS A 78 14.10 5.82 -7.56
CA HIS A 78 14.09 6.21 -8.96
C HIS A 78 14.50 5.04 -9.87
N ASN A 79 15.60 4.36 -9.54
CA ASN A 79 16.10 3.24 -10.35
C ASN A 79 15.12 2.06 -10.45
N GLN A 80 14.15 1.97 -9.53
CA GLN A 80 13.20 0.86 -9.44
C GLN A 80 11.78 1.24 -9.87
N ILE A 81 11.46 2.54 -9.95
CA ILE A 81 10.07 3.00 -10.07
C ILE A 81 9.40 2.52 -11.34
N GLU A 82 10.08 2.61 -12.48
CA GLU A 82 9.51 2.24 -13.77
C GLU A 82 9.22 0.73 -13.83
N SER A 83 10.20 -0.09 -13.44
CA SER A 83 10.08 -1.54 -13.38
C SER A 83 8.97 -1.97 -12.41
N TYR A 84 8.90 -1.34 -11.24
CA TYR A 84 7.85 -1.57 -10.25
C TYR A 84 6.46 -1.28 -10.84
N LEU A 85 6.26 -0.07 -11.40
CA LEU A 85 4.96 0.35 -11.94
C LEU A 85 4.53 -0.52 -13.13
N LYS A 86 5.47 -0.90 -13.99
CA LYS A 86 5.23 -1.85 -15.10
C LYS A 86 4.80 -3.22 -14.60
N GLY A 87 5.49 -3.76 -13.58
CA GLY A 87 5.13 -5.02 -12.93
C GLY A 87 3.75 -4.96 -12.29
N THR A 88 3.46 -3.91 -11.54
CA THR A 88 2.15 -3.68 -10.90
C THR A 88 1.04 -3.57 -11.94
N MET A 89 1.25 -2.82 -13.02
CA MET A 89 0.27 -2.71 -14.11
C MET A 89 0.01 -4.07 -14.77
N GLY A 90 1.05 -4.89 -14.99
CA GLY A 90 0.91 -6.25 -15.51
C GLY A 90 0.08 -7.16 -14.61
N LEU A 91 0.37 -7.17 -13.30
CA LEU A 91 -0.39 -7.91 -12.30
C LEU A 91 -1.85 -7.47 -12.25
N VAL A 92 -2.09 -6.16 -12.21
CA VAL A 92 -3.45 -5.61 -12.16
C VAL A 92 -4.23 -5.97 -13.43
N GLN A 93 -3.61 -5.91 -14.61
CA GLN A 93 -4.25 -6.32 -15.86
C GLN A 93 -4.60 -7.81 -15.85
N HIS A 94 -3.73 -8.67 -15.33
CA HIS A 94 -4.02 -10.09 -15.16
C HIS A 94 -5.23 -10.31 -14.24
N LEU A 95 -5.24 -9.65 -13.08
CA LEU A 95 -6.34 -9.69 -12.12
C LEU A 95 -7.67 -9.20 -12.73
N MET A 96 -7.64 -8.12 -13.52
CA MET A 96 -8.83 -7.59 -14.19
C MET A 96 -9.43 -8.55 -15.21
N LYS A 97 -8.63 -9.39 -15.88
CA LYS A 97 -9.15 -10.40 -16.84
C LYS A 97 -10.03 -11.44 -16.15
N GLU A 98 -9.83 -11.67 -14.85
CA GLU A 98 -10.63 -12.61 -14.07
C GLU A 98 -11.95 -12.01 -13.53
N LEU A 99 -12.15 -10.70 -13.66
CA LEU A 99 -13.36 -10.03 -13.19
C LEU A 99 -14.54 -10.32 -14.14
N LYS A 100 -15.67 -10.74 -13.55
CA LYS A 100 -16.95 -10.89 -14.26
C LYS A 100 -17.85 -9.71 -13.93
N LYS A 101 -18.59 -9.22 -14.93
CA LYS A 101 -19.60 -8.16 -14.72
C LYS A 101 -20.95 -8.79 -14.35
N PRO A 102 -21.82 -8.09 -13.59
CA PRO A 102 -21.55 -6.84 -12.87
C PRO A 102 -20.77 -7.09 -11.57
N LEU A 103 -19.84 -6.19 -11.20
CA LEU A 103 -19.02 -6.33 -9.98
C LEU A 103 -19.84 -6.25 -8.69
N PHE A 104 -20.90 -5.46 -8.71
CA PHE A 104 -21.74 -5.15 -7.56
C PHE A 104 -23.21 -5.50 -7.85
N LYS A 105 -23.93 -5.88 -6.80
CA LYS A 105 -25.37 -6.15 -6.77
C LYS A 105 -26.03 -5.30 -5.69
N ASP A 106 -27.34 -5.11 -5.80
CA ASP A 106 -28.17 -4.43 -4.79
C ASP A 106 -27.63 -3.05 -4.38
N VAL A 107 -27.07 -2.29 -5.34
CA VAL A 107 -26.49 -0.98 -5.07
C VAL A 107 -27.60 0.02 -4.76
N LYS A 108 -27.69 0.49 -3.52
CA LYS A 108 -28.67 1.48 -3.06
C LYS A 108 -27.99 2.64 -2.36
N GLU A 109 -28.44 3.85 -2.68
CA GLU A 109 -28.02 5.08 -2.03
C GLU A 109 -29.19 5.60 -1.20
N THR A 110 -28.96 5.79 0.10
CA THR A 110 -29.99 6.19 1.07
C THR A 110 -29.58 7.52 1.69
N LYS A 111 -30.46 8.52 1.65
CA LYS A 111 -30.20 9.78 2.35
C LYS A 111 -30.19 9.54 3.86
N LEU A 112 -29.17 10.07 4.54
CA LEU A 112 -29.06 10.02 5.99
C LEU A 112 -29.81 11.22 6.60
N GLU A 113 -30.48 10.99 7.73
CA GLU A 113 -31.25 12.02 8.45
C GLU A 113 -30.38 13.21 8.90
N GLN A 114 -29.09 12.96 9.16
CA GLN A 114 -28.11 13.96 9.59
C GLN A 114 -27.42 14.70 8.42
N GLY A 115 -27.88 14.48 7.18
CA GLY A 115 -27.25 14.97 5.96
C GLY A 115 -26.23 13.98 5.38
N GLY A 116 -26.11 13.99 4.05
CA GLY A 116 -25.27 13.05 3.29
C GLY A 116 -25.98 11.79 2.82
N ASN A 117 -25.27 10.94 2.09
CA ASN A 117 -25.79 9.70 1.51
C ASN A 117 -25.01 8.49 2.03
N SER A 118 -25.72 7.45 2.46
CA SER A 118 -25.18 6.12 2.73
C SER A 118 -25.25 5.27 1.46
N LEU A 119 -24.19 4.51 1.18
CA LEU A 119 -24.13 3.59 0.05
C LEU A 119 -24.09 2.15 0.57
N SER A 120 -25.03 1.32 0.11
CA SER A 120 -25.04 -0.12 0.37
C SER A 120 -24.91 -0.90 -0.94
N PHE A 121 -24.14 -1.98 -0.93
CA PHE A 121 -23.95 -2.86 -2.08
C PHE A 121 -23.46 -4.24 -1.63
N LYS A 122 -23.68 -5.25 -2.48
CA LYS A 122 -23.06 -6.58 -2.36
C LYS A 122 -22.05 -6.79 -3.47
N ILE A 123 -20.92 -7.40 -3.17
CA ILE A 123 -19.95 -7.82 -4.19
C ILE A 123 -20.47 -9.12 -4.84
N GLN A 124 -20.33 -9.25 -6.16
CA GLN A 124 -20.89 -10.38 -6.92
C GLN A 124 -20.45 -11.76 -6.41
N SER A 125 -19.18 -11.90 -6.02
CA SER A 125 -18.60 -13.16 -5.53
C SER A 125 -17.40 -12.93 -4.62
N GLU A 126 -17.02 -13.94 -3.83
CA GLU A 126 -15.80 -13.89 -3.01
C GLU A 126 -14.54 -13.77 -3.87
N LYS A 127 -14.49 -14.43 -5.04
CA LYS A 127 -13.40 -14.25 -6.01
C LYS A 127 -13.27 -12.78 -6.44
N THR A 128 -14.39 -12.13 -6.76
CA THR A 128 -14.41 -10.70 -7.13
C THR A 128 -13.93 -9.83 -5.98
N ARG A 129 -14.35 -10.13 -4.75
CA ARG A 129 -13.90 -9.44 -3.54
C ARG A 129 -12.38 -9.56 -3.37
N GLY A 130 -11.83 -10.76 -3.50
CA GLY A 130 -10.38 -11.00 -3.40
C GLY A 130 -9.60 -10.22 -4.46
N ILE A 131 -10.05 -10.24 -5.71
CA ILE A 131 -9.42 -9.48 -6.80
C ILE A 131 -9.44 -7.97 -6.50
N LEU A 132 -10.58 -7.41 -6.12
CA LEU A 132 -10.68 -5.98 -5.82
C LEU A 132 -9.83 -5.58 -4.61
N THR A 133 -9.75 -6.42 -3.59
CA THR A 133 -8.85 -6.22 -2.44
C THR A 133 -7.38 -6.17 -2.89
N ASN A 134 -6.95 -7.10 -3.75
CA ASN A 134 -5.58 -7.12 -4.27
C ASN A 134 -5.26 -5.88 -5.12
N ILE A 135 -6.18 -5.48 -6.00
CA ILE A 135 -6.02 -4.27 -6.83
C ILE A 135 -5.96 -3.01 -5.95
N SER A 136 -6.83 -2.92 -4.93
CA SER A 136 -6.82 -1.83 -3.95
C SER A 136 -5.48 -1.73 -3.22
N MET A 137 -4.89 -2.86 -2.83
CA MET A 137 -3.54 -2.89 -2.23
C MET A 137 -2.46 -2.36 -3.19
N GLN A 138 -2.52 -2.71 -4.47
CA GLN A 138 -1.59 -2.19 -5.47
C GLN A 138 -1.74 -0.67 -5.67
N LEU A 139 -2.98 -0.17 -5.74
CA LEU A 139 -3.26 1.27 -5.84
C LEU A 139 -2.74 2.03 -4.63
N SER A 140 -2.92 1.48 -3.41
CA SER A 140 -2.35 2.04 -2.19
C SER A 140 -0.83 2.16 -2.27
N ASN A 141 -0.14 1.13 -2.76
CA ASN A 141 1.32 1.17 -2.87
C ASN A 141 1.82 2.21 -3.88
N ILE A 142 1.18 2.32 -5.06
CA ILE A 142 1.52 3.36 -6.06
C ILE A 142 1.36 4.76 -5.45
N HIS A 143 0.26 4.98 -4.75
CA HIS A 143 0.00 6.26 -4.11
C HIS A 143 1.02 6.55 -2.99
N GLN A 144 1.40 5.57 -2.18
CA GLN A 144 2.44 5.71 -1.16
C GLN A 144 3.80 6.10 -1.77
N ILE A 145 4.17 5.51 -2.91
CA ILE A 145 5.40 5.89 -3.63
C ILE A 145 5.31 7.34 -4.13
N SER A 146 4.17 7.73 -4.72
CA SER A 146 3.94 9.11 -5.17
C SER A 146 4.07 10.14 -4.02
N PHE A 147 3.49 9.80 -2.86
CA PHE A 147 3.62 10.61 -1.66
C PHE A 147 5.08 10.69 -1.19
N LEU A 148 5.79 9.57 -1.16
CA LEU A 148 7.20 9.51 -0.74
C LEU A 148 8.10 10.39 -1.63
N LEU A 149 7.88 10.42 -2.94
CA LEU A 149 8.61 11.31 -3.85
C LEU A 149 8.38 12.77 -3.48
N THR A 150 7.13 13.14 -3.19
CA THR A 150 6.78 14.48 -2.71
C THR A 150 7.48 14.78 -1.38
N TYR A 151 7.53 13.79 -0.49
CA TYR A 151 8.18 13.91 0.82
C TYR A 151 9.68 14.15 0.69
N TYR A 152 10.38 13.41 -0.18
CA TYR A 152 11.81 13.65 -0.46
C TYR A 152 12.08 15.05 -1.00
N LYS A 153 11.15 15.61 -1.81
CA LYS A 153 11.24 17.04 -2.21
C LYS A 153 11.14 17.96 -1.00
N THR A 154 10.15 17.75 -0.14
CA THR A 154 9.92 18.63 1.02
C THR A 154 11.06 18.61 2.05
N LEU A 155 11.75 17.47 2.18
CA LEU A 155 12.89 17.32 3.10
C LEU A 155 14.26 17.65 2.47
N ASN A 156 14.31 18.13 1.22
CA ASN A 156 15.55 18.30 0.47
C ASN A 156 16.42 17.03 0.41
N GLN A 157 15.79 15.86 0.37
CA GLN A 157 16.44 14.55 0.27
C GLN A 157 16.64 14.09 -1.19
N ILE A 158 16.23 14.91 -2.16
CA ILE A 158 16.53 14.69 -3.57
C ILE A 158 17.91 15.28 -3.90
N PRO A 159 18.81 14.51 -4.53
CA PRO A 159 20.10 15.01 -4.96
C PRO A 159 19.97 16.25 -5.85
N LYS A 160 20.92 17.18 -5.72
CA LYS A 160 20.97 18.40 -6.54
C LYS A 160 20.92 18.04 -8.03
N GLY A 161 20.10 18.76 -8.79
CA GLY A 161 19.90 18.52 -10.22
C GLY A 161 18.85 17.45 -10.58
N LYS A 162 18.33 16.68 -9.61
CA LYS A 162 17.36 15.60 -9.86
C LYS A 162 15.89 15.99 -9.60
N PHE A 163 15.58 17.25 -9.34
CA PHE A 163 14.19 17.69 -9.09
C PHE A 163 13.25 17.37 -10.25
N LYS A 164 13.67 17.65 -11.50
CA LYS A 164 12.88 17.34 -12.69
C LYS A 164 12.64 15.82 -12.84
N GLN A 165 13.62 15.02 -12.44
CA GLN A 165 13.50 13.56 -12.46
C GLN A 165 12.48 13.09 -11.42
N ALA A 166 12.51 13.65 -10.22
CA ALA A 166 11.51 13.35 -9.19
C ALA A 166 10.09 13.79 -9.59
N ASP A 167 9.95 14.91 -10.31
CA ASP A 167 8.67 15.34 -10.88
C ASP A 167 8.13 14.33 -11.89
N ASN A 168 9.00 13.86 -12.79
CA ASN A 168 8.64 12.83 -13.77
C ASN A 168 8.26 11.50 -13.08
N ASP A 169 9.00 11.10 -12.05
CA ASP A 169 8.72 9.89 -11.26
C ASP A 169 7.33 10.00 -10.60
N GLN A 170 7.01 11.17 -10.04
CA GLN A 170 5.72 11.44 -9.41
C GLN A 170 4.58 11.40 -10.44
N GLU A 171 4.76 12.06 -11.58
CA GLU A 171 3.81 12.04 -12.69
C GLU A 171 3.55 10.61 -13.17
N LEU A 172 4.59 9.79 -13.27
CA LEU A 172 4.48 8.39 -13.68
C LEU A 172 3.63 7.57 -12.70
N CYS A 173 3.79 7.77 -11.39
CA CYS A 173 2.91 7.17 -10.39
C CYS A 173 1.46 7.60 -10.57
N VAL A 174 1.20 8.90 -10.68
CA VAL A 174 -0.16 9.47 -10.82
C VAL A 174 -0.83 8.94 -12.08
N LYS A 175 -0.10 8.91 -13.20
CA LYS A 175 -0.59 8.38 -14.48
C LYS A 175 -0.93 6.90 -14.37
N THR A 176 -0.02 6.10 -13.81
CA THR A 176 -0.24 4.64 -13.64
C THR A 176 -1.46 4.37 -12.76
N TYR A 177 -1.59 5.10 -11.65
CA TYR A 177 -2.75 5.04 -10.76
C TYR A 177 -4.05 5.37 -11.52
N SER A 178 -4.07 6.50 -12.23
CA SER A 178 -5.22 6.97 -13.01
C SER A 178 -5.64 5.95 -14.09
N ASP A 179 -4.68 5.40 -14.82
CA ASP A 179 -4.92 4.39 -15.86
C ASP A 179 -5.60 3.13 -15.30
N ILE A 180 -5.18 2.68 -14.11
CA ILE A 180 -5.81 1.54 -13.42
C ILE A 180 -7.25 1.88 -13.07
N ILE A 181 -7.50 3.05 -12.46
CA ILE A 181 -8.85 3.48 -12.09
C ILE A 181 -9.76 3.57 -13.32
N ILE A 182 -9.31 4.22 -14.39
CA ILE A 182 -10.07 4.35 -15.64
C ILE A 182 -10.46 2.98 -16.20
N LYS A 183 -9.54 2.01 -16.17
CA LYS A 183 -9.82 0.63 -16.60
C LYS A 183 -10.85 -0.06 -15.70
N LEU A 184 -10.77 0.09 -14.37
CA LEU A 184 -11.75 -0.48 -13.44
C LEU A 184 -13.13 0.14 -13.59
N ARG A 185 -13.22 1.46 -13.81
CA ARG A 185 -14.50 2.16 -14.01
C ARG A 185 -15.29 1.58 -15.19
N LYS A 186 -14.62 1.03 -16.22
CA LYS A 186 -15.28 0.33 -17.35
C LYS A 186 -16.01 -0.95 -16.94
N PHE A 187 -15.69 -1.55 -15.78
CA PHE A 187 -16.37 -2.75 -15.29
C PHE A 187 -17.72 -2.47 -14.62
N VAL A 188 -17.91 -1.27 -14.08
CA VAL A 188 -19.15 -0.86 -13.39
C VAL A 188 -20.08 0.01 -14.25
N GLY A 189 -19.60 0.48 -15.40
CA GLY A 189 -20.40 1.27 -16.35
C GLY A 189 -20.63 2.72 -15.88
N ARG A 190 -21.57 3.45 -16.49
CA ARG A 190 -21.78 4.89 -16.22
C ARG A 190 -22.65 5.19 -14.99
N ARG A 191 -23.17 4.17 -14.30
CA ARG A 191 -24.06 4.37 -13.13
C ARG A 191 -23.25 4.93 -11.97
N GLU A 192 -23.55 6.16 -11.57
CA GLU A 192 -22.85 6.87 -10.50
C GLU A 192 -22.78 6.08 -9.19
N SER A 193 -23.90 5.47 -8.77
CA SER A 193 -23.93 4.64 -7.55
C SER A 193 -22.96 3.45 -7.61
N HIS A 194 -22.76 2.86 -8.78
CA HIS A 194 -21.82 1.74 -8.94
C HIS A 194 -20.37 2.22 -9.04
N GLN A 195 -20.14 3.44 -9.55
CA GLN A 195 -18.83 4.11 -9.48
C GLN A 195 -18.46 4.41 -8.03
N LYS A 196 -19.40 4.96 -7.24
CA LYS A 196 -19.21 5.17 -5.79
C LYS A 196 -18.95 3.85 -5.04
N ALA A 197 -19.62 2.75 -5.43
CA ALA A 197 -19.38 1.44 -4.83
C ALA A 197 -17.97 0.91 -5.13
N LEU A 198 -17.50 1.11 -6.37
CA LEU A 198 -16.14 0.78 -6.77
C LEU A 198 -15.12 1.58 -5.96
N GLU A 199 -15.28 2.89 -5.87
CA GLU A 199 -14.39 3.79 -5.12
C GLU A 199 -14.37 3.42 -3.63
N SER A 200 -15.53 3.23 -3.01
CA SER A 200 -15.64 2.76 -1.63
C SER A 200 -14.85 1.48 -1.39
N LYS A 201 -14.88 0.52 -2.33
CA LYS A 201 -14.13 -0.73 -2.22
C LYS A 201 -12.63 -0.57 -2.52
N LEU A 202 -12.25 0.30 -3.46
CA LEU A 202 -10.84 0.52 -3.80
C LEU A 202 -10.10 1.38 -2.77
N PHE A 203 -10.80 2.21 -2.03
CA PHE A 203 -10.22 3.09 -1.01
C PHE A 203 -10.47 2.59 0.42
N THR A 204 -10.95 1.35 0.58
CA THR A 204 -11.08 0.72 1.91
C THR A 204 -9.74 0.51 2.62
N HIS A 205 -8.65 0.30 1.87
CA HIS A 205 -7.32 0.37 2.45
C HIS A 205 -6.99 1.85 2.61
N GLN A 206 -7.49 2.43 3.72
CA GLN A 206 -7.10 3.76 4.12
C GLN A 206 -5.58 3.78 4.20
N MET A 207 -5.02 4.83 3.60
CA MET A 207 -3.62 5.19 3.57
C MET A 207 -2.96 4.93 4.92
N THR A 208 -2.29 3.79 5.06
CA THR A 208 -1.28 3.70 6.11
C THR A 208 -0.10 4.43 5.54
N LEU A 209 0.14 5.65 6.00
CA LEU A 209 1.40 6.37 5.78
C LEU A 209 2.51 5.52 6.39
N ARG A 210 3.00 4.55 5.63
CA ARG A 210 4.16 3.74 5.98
C ARG A 210 5.37 4.32 5.29
N ARG A 211 5.73 5.49 5.78
CA ARG A 211 7.07 6.05 5.74
C ARG A 211 6.98 7.41 6.41
N LEU A 212 7.56 7.45 7.61
CA LEU A 212 8.28 8.60 8.13
C LEU A 212 7.46 9.70 8.83
N ASP A 213 6.81 9.36 9.94
CA ASP A 213 7.18 10.08 11.18
C ASP A 213 8.52 9.50 11.66
N LEU A 214 9.59 9.72 10.89
CA LEU A 214 10.91 9.81 11.50
C LEU A 214 10.99 11.26 11.92
N HIS A 215 10.39 11.52 13.08
CA HIS A 215 10.53 12.79 13.75
C HIS A 215 12.03 13.14 13.84
N ARG A 216 12.33 14.33 13.31
CA ARG A 216 13.19 15.38 13.87
C ARG A 216 14.48 14.93 14.55
#